data_AF-A0A522XRV2-F1
#
_entry.id   AF-A0A522XRV2-F1
#
_cell.length_a   1.000
_cell.length_b   1.000
_cell.length_c   1.000
_cell.angle_alpha   90.00
_cell.angle_beta   90.00
_cell.angle_gamma   90.00
#
_symmetry.space_group_name_H-M   'P 1'
#
loop_
_entity.id
_entity.type
_entity.pdbx_description
1 polymer ?
#
loop_
_entity_poly.entity_id
_entity_poly.type
_entity_poly.pdbx_seq_one_letter_code
_entity_poly.pdbx_strand_id
1 'polypeptide(L)'
;MPTLNINGQNHKLDVEPDIPLLWALRDTLQLTGTKYGCGIAACGACTVLLNGAPTRSCVTPVSAAVGQRVTTIEGLPAAKTGNKAARAVQAAWEKLDVVQCGYCQSGQIMSAVALLTSNP
;
A
#
# COMPACT_ATOMS: atom_id res chain seq x y z
N MET A 1 10.35 12.37 -15.38
CA MET A 1 10.57 11.07 -14.74
C MET A 1 10.81 11.21 -13.23
N PRO A 2 9.76 11.17 -12.40
CA PRO A 2 9.93 11.18 -10.94
C PRO A 2 10.67 9.93 -10.44
N THR A 3 11.35 10.06 -9.29
CA THR A 3 11.92 8.92 -8.55
C THR A 3 11.11 8.71 -7.28
N LEU A 4 10.54 7.52 -7.10
CA LEU A 4 9.75 7.14 -5.94
C LEU A 4 10.46 6.07 -5.11
N ASN A 5 10.41 6.18 -3.79
CA ASN A 5 10.84 5.10 -2.90
C ASN A 5 9.65 4.17 -2.63
N ILE A 6 9.64 2.99 -3.23
CA ILE A 6 8.59 1.98 -3.09
C ILE A 6 9.19 0.74 -2.41
N ASN A 7 8.62 0.34 -1.27
CA ASN A 7 9.05 -0.83 -0.50
C ASN A 7 10.56 -0.82 -0.18
N GLY A 8 11.12 0.37 0.07
CA GLY A 8 12.54 0.57 0.38
C GLY A 8 13.47 0.68 -0.84
N GLN A 9 12.95 0.59 -2.07
CA GLN A 9 13.74 0.69 -3.30
C GLN A 9 13.38 1.95 -4.09
N ASN A 10 14.37 2.61 -4.69
CA ASN A 10 14.14 3.77 -5.53
C ASN A 10 13.83 3.33 -6.97
N HIS A 11 12.68 3.76 -7.48
CA HIS A 11 12.24 3.51 -8.85
C HIS A 11 12.15 4.82 -9.62
N LYS A 12 12.88 4.91 -10.74
CA LYS A 12 12.71 6.01 -11.70
C LYS A 12 11.58 5.64 -12.65
N LEU A 13 10.51 6.42 -12.66
CA LEU A 13 9.29 6.13 -13.41
C LEU A 13 9.12 7.11 -14.57
N ASP A 14 8.65 6.60 -15.71
CA ASP A 14 8.24 7.41 -16.84
C ASP A 14 6.72 7.61 -16.82
N VAL A 15 6.28 8.50 -15.93
CA VAL A 15 4.87 8.80 -15.70
C VAL A 15 4.68 10.28 -15.41
N GLU A 16 3.51 10.80 -15.77
CA GLU A 16 3.15 12.19 -15.48
C GLU A 16 2.95 12.41 -13.96
N PRO A 17 3.32 13.58 -13.40
CA PRO A 17 3.29 13.80 -11.95
C PRO A 17 1.88 13.85 -11.34
N ASP A 18 0.84 14.06 -12.15
CA ASP A 18 -0.56 14.17 -11.74
C ASP A 18 -1.31 12.82 -11.78
N ILE A 19 -0.72 11.78 -12.39
CA ILE A 19 -1.38 10.47 -12.39
C ILE A 19 -1.53 9.95 -10.96
N PRO A 20 -2.64 9.26 -10.64
CA PRO A 20 -2.77 8.56 -9.38
C PRO A 20 -1.63 7.57 -9.13
N LEU A 21 -1.07 7.60 -7.92
CA LEU A 21 -0.03 6.69 -7.44
C LEU A 21 -0.43 5.23 -7.65
N LEU A 22 -1.72 4.91 -7.56
CA LEU A 22 -2.25 3.58 -7.84
C LEU A 22 -1.82 3.05 -9.21
N TRP A 23 -1.86 3.87 -10.26
CA TRP A 23 -1.51 3.44 -11.62
C TRP A 23 -0.01 3.31 -11.81
N ALA A 24 0.79 4.19 -11.20
CA ALA A 24 2.25 4.03 -11.16
C ALA A 24 2.66 2.70 -10.50
N LEU A 25 2.00 2.31 -9.41
CA LEU A 25 2.26 1.04 -8.72
C LEU A 25 1.84 -0.16 -9.55
N ARG A 26 0.63 -0.13 -10.12
CA ARG A 26 0.05 -1.30 -10.80
C ARG A 26 0.55 -1.48 -12.22
N ASP A 27 0.58 -0.41 -13.01
CA ASP A 27 0.77 -0.51 -14.45
C ASP A 27 2.25 -0.35 -14.81
N THR A 28 2.97 0.55 -14.12
CA THR A 28 4.41 0.74 -14.34
C THR A 28 5.25 -0.25 -13.55
N LEU A 29 4.95 -0.46 -12.26
CA LEU A 29 5.76 -1.31 -11.37
C LEU A 29 5.21 -2.73 -11.20
N GLN A 30 4.04 -3.04 -11.75
CA GLN A 30 3.42 -4.38 -11.66
C GLN A 30 3.20 -4.88 -10.21
N LEU A 31 3.11 -3.95 -9.25
CA LEU A 31 2.73 -4.19 -7.86
C LEU A 31 1.21 -4.19 -7.74
N THR A 32 0.62 -5.32 -8.14
CA THR A 32 -0.82 -5.46 -8.36
C THR A 32 -1.63 -5.82 -7.11
N GLY A 33 -0.99 -5.99 -5.95
CA GLY A 33 -1.63 -6.27 -4.66
C GLY A 33 -2.51 -5.11 -4.19
N THR A 34 -2.07 -3.88 -4.42
CA THR A 34 -2.91 -2.68 -4.19
C THR A 34 -4.01 -2.62 -5.25
N LYS A 35 -5.29 -2.53 -4.85
CA LYS A 35 -6.43 -2.71 -5.79
C LYS A 35 -7.16 -1.41 -6.13
N TYR A 36 -7.68 -1.34 -7.36
CA TYR A 36 -8.65 -0.32 -7.77
C TYR A 36 -10.06 -0.79 -7.40
N GLY A 37 -10.75 -0.09 -6.51
CA GLY A 37 -12.14 -0.43 -6.14
C GLY A 37 -13.17 0.59 -6.61
N CYS A 38 -12.98 1.87 -6.27
CA CYS A 38 -13.96 2.93 -6.56
C CYS A 38 -13.39 4.19 -7.21
N GLY A 39 -12.07 4.43 -7.18
CA GLY A 39 -11.44 5.65 -7.72
C GLY A 39 -11.69 6.94 -6.92
N ILE A 40 -12.61 6.94 -5.95
CA ILE A 40 -13.06 8.13 -5.22
C ILE A 40 -12.75 8.08 -3.72
N ALA A 41 -11.69 7.35 -3.34
CA ALA A 41 -11.23 7.20 -1.95
C ALA A 41 -12.21 6.57 -0.92
N ALA A 42 -13.38 6.11 -1.33
CA ALA A 42 -14.41 5.58 -0.41
C ALA A 42 -14.13 4.16 0.12
N CYS A 43 -13.72 3.22 -0.73
CA CYS A 43 -13.68 1.79 -0.36
C CYS A 43 -12.42 1.31 0.36
N GLY A 44 -11.32 2.09 0.32
CA GLY A 44 -10.05 1.70 0.96
C GLY A 44 -9.27 0.54 0.33
N ALA A 45 -9.74 -0.09 -0.76
CA ALA A 45 -9.01 -1.20 -1.40
C ALA A 45 -7.62 -0.82 -1.95
N CYS A 46 -7.42 0.47 -2.24
CA CYS A 46 -6.17 1.02 -2.78
C CYS A 46 -5.18 1.50 -1.69
N THR A 47 -5.37 1.10 -0.44
CA THR A 47 -4.57 1.64 0.68
C THR A 47 -3.11 1.21 0.59
N VAL A 48 -2.23 2.19 0.64
CA VAL A 48 -0.78 2.04 0.85
C VAL A 48 -0.38 2.78 2.11
N LEU A 49 0.84 2.57 2.62
CA LEU A 49 1.40 3.43 3.67
C LEU A 49 2.33 4.46 3.03
N LEU A 50 2.09 5.73 3.31
CA LEU A 50 3.01 6.82 2.97
C LEU A 50 3.66 7.29 4.26
N ASN A 51 4.97 7.02 4.42
CA ASN A 51 5.70 7.17 5.68
C ASN A 51 5.01 6.50 6.89
N GLY A 52 4.36 5.36 6.67
CA GLY A 52 3.61 4.65 7.70
C GLY A 52 2.15 5.08 7.86
N ALA A 53 1.73 6.22 7.30
CA ALA A 53 0.34 6.68 7.36
C ALA A 53 -0.51 6.05 6.24
N PRO A 54 -1.72 5.53 6.54
CA PRO A 54 -2.58 4.92 5.53
C PRO A 54 -3.08 5.99 4.54
N THR A 55 -2.84 5.76 3.25
CA THR A 55 -3.10 6.72 2.18
C THR A 55 -3.86 6.06 1.03
N ARG A 56 -4.83 6.77 0.44
CA ARG A 56 -5.65 6.28 -0.68
C ARG A 56 -4.95 6.57 -2.01
N SER A 57 -4.17 5.60 -2.49
CA SER A 57 -3.36 5.76 -3.72
C SER A 57 -4.17 6.09 -4.98
N CYS A 58 -5.48 5.80 -5.02
CA CYS A 58 -6.34 6.12 -6.18
C CYS A 58 -6.59 7.61 -6.40
N VAL A 59 -6.37 8.46 -5.40
CA VAL A 59 -6.54 9.93 -5.50
C VAL A 59 -5.26 10.70 -5.15
N THR A 60 -4.21 10.00 -4.72
CA THR A 60 -2.91 10.63 -4.41
C THR A 60 -2.10 10.74 -5.70
N PRO A 61 -1.72 11.94 -6.16
CA PRO A 61 -0.89 12.08 -7.36
C PRO A 61 0.55 11.61 -7.08
N VAL A 62 1.24 11.12 -8.12
CA VAL A 62 2.66 10.69 -8.04
C VAL A 62 3.57 11.78 -7.48
N SER A 63 3.35 13.03 -7.88
CA SER A 63 4.07 14.21 -7.37
C SER A 63 4.08 14.31 -5.84
N ALA A 64 2.98 13.96 -5.17
CA ALA A 64 2.88 14.00 -3.71
C ALA A 64 3.67 12.87 -3.01
N ALA A 65 4.02 11.80 -3.74
CA ALA A 65 4.80 10.68 -3.22
C ALA A 65 6.31 10.86 -3.41
N VAL A 66 6.76 11.86 -4.17
CA VAL A 66 8.19 12.14 -4.38
C VAL A 66 8.84 12.50 -3.04
N GLY A 67 9.99 11.87 -2.74
CA GLY A 67 10.71 12.06 -1.49
C GLY A 67 10.11 11.35 -0.27
N GLN A 68 8.96 10.70 -0.42
CA GLN A 68 8.29 9.92 0.63
C GLN A 68 8.59 8.43 0.51
N ARG A 69 8.41 7.69 1.60
CA ARG A 69 8.49 6.22 1.60
C ARG A 69 7.10 5.63 1.39
N VAL A 70 6.89 4.95 0.26
CA VAL A 70 5.66 4.21 -0.02
C VAL A 70 5.88 2.75 0.35
N THR A 71 5.02 2.20 1.19
CA THR A 71 4.94 0.76 1.43
C THR A 71 3.61 0.22 0.92
N THR A 72 3.67 -0.80 0.08
CA THR A 72 2.50 -1.53 -0.44
C THR A 72 2.32 -2.86 0.31
N ILE A 73 1.25 -3.60 0.02
CA ILE A 73 1.01 -4.92 0.62
C ILE A 73 2.14 -5.92 0.33
N GLU A 74 2.82 -5.81 -0.81
CA GLU A 74 3.96 -6.65 -1.21
C GLU A 74 5.24 -6.35 -0.42
N GLY A 75 5.36 -5.13 0.10
CA GLY A 75 6.45 -4.69 0.97
C GLY A 75 6.16 -4.88 2.45
N LEU A 76 4.92 -5.20 2.82
CA LEU A 76 4.49 -5.34 4.21
C LEU A 76 5.02 -6.56 4.99
N PRO A 77 5.16 -7.77 4.38
CA PRO A 77 5.44 -8.99 5.14
C PRO A 77 6.58 -8.82 6.15
N ALA A 78 6.37 -9.31 7.37
CA ALA A 78 7.28 -9.10 8.50
C ALA A 78 8.72 -9.59 8.22
N ALA A 79 8.90 -10.60 7.37
CA ALA A 79 10.21 -11.07 6.92
C ALA A 79 11.03 -9.98 6.18
N LYS A 80 10.37 -8.96 5.63
CA LYS A 80 11.00 -7.81 4.95
C LYS A 80 11.10 -6.56 5.82
N THR A 81 10.24 -6.40 6.83
CA THR A 81 10.09 -5.13 7.58
C THR A 81 10.43 -5.20 9.07
N GLY A 82 10.41 -6.39 9.67
CA GLY A 82 10.47 -6.55 11.13
C GLY A 82 9.25 -6.00 11.87
N ASN A 83 8.19 -5.58 11.17
CA ASN A 83 7.01 -4.98 11.79
C ASN A 83 6.17 -6.05 12.53
N LYS A 84 6.11 -5.94 13.86
CA LYS A 84 5.35 -6.86 14.73
C LYS A 84 3.84 -6.82 14.46
N ALA A 85 3.28 -5.64 14.21
CA ALA A 85 1.87 -5.48 13.87
C ALA A 85 1.54 -6.17 12.54
N ALA A 86 2.41 -6.05 11.53
CA ALA A 86 2.25 -6.76 10.27
C ALA A 86 2.20 -8.28 10.48
N ARG A 87 3.12 -8.82 11.28
CA ARG A 87 3.15 -10.25 11.62
C ARG A 87 1.86 -10.69 12.33
N ALA A 88 1.43 -9.93 13.33
CA ALA A 88 0.23 -10.26 14.12
C ALA A 88 -1.04 -10.23 13.26
N VAL A 89 -1.21 -9.18 12.45
CA VAL A 89 -2.36 -9.03 11.55
C VAL A 89 -2.40 -10.16 10.52
N GLN A 90 -1.28 -10.46 9.84
CA GLN A 90 -1.24 -11.53 8.84
C GLN A 90 -1.55 -12.90 9.45
N ALA A 91 -0.97 -13.21 10.62
CA ALA A 91 -1.24 -14.46 11.32
C ALA A 91 -2.72 -14.57 11.77
N ALA A 92 -3.33 -13.46 12.22
CA ALA A 92 -4.74 -13.44 12.57
C ALA A 92 -5.65 -13.60 11.33
N TRP A 93 -5.30 -12.95 10.22
CA TRP A 93 -6.04 -13.06 8.95
C TRP A 93 -6.10 -14.49 8.43
N GLU A 94 -4.97 -15.19 8.51
CA GLU A 94 -4.87 -16.61 8.15
C GLU A 94 -5.61 -17.51 9.15
N LYS A 95 -5.34 -17.35 10.45
CA LYS A 95 -5.96 -18.18 11.50
C LYS A 95 -7.48 -18.13 11.51
N LEU A 96 -8.06 -16.98 11.17
CA LEU A 96 -9.50 -16.73 11.23
C LEU A 96 -10.20 -16.86 9.87
N ASP A 97 -9.49 -17.29 8.82
CA ASP A 97 -10.04 -17.43 7.46
C ASP A 97 -10.81 -16.17 7.00
N VAL A 98 -10.24 -14.98 7.25
CA VAL A 98 -10.91 -13.70 6.98
C VAL A 98 -11.20 -13.50 5.49
N VAL A 99 -10.39 -14.12 4.62
CA VAL A 99 -10.43 -13.92 3.18
C VAL A 99 -11.56 -14.75 2.55
N GLN A 100 -12.55 -14.06 1.98
CA GLN A 100 -13.51 -14.66 1.05
C GLN A 100 -13.08 -14.41 -0.40
N CYS A 101 -13.59 -13.36 -1.06
CA CYS A 101 -13.22 -13.03 -2.45
C CYS A 101 -11.81 -12.44 -2.60
N GLY A 102 -11.16 -12.02 -1.50
CA GLY A 102 -9.80 -11.49 -1.51
C GLY A 102 -9.63 -10.03 -1.92
N TYR A 103 -10.59 -9.42 -2.61
CA TYR A 103 -10.35 -8.14 -3.29
C TYR A 103 -10.04 -6.96 -2.36
N CYS A 104 -10.75 -6.83 -1.23
CA CYS A 104 -10.55 -5.74 -0.27
C CYS A 104 -9.41 -5.99 0.73
N GLN A 105 -8.89 -7.22 0.78
CA GLN A 105 -8.08 -7.70 1.90
C GLN A 105 -6.76 -6.94 2.03
N SER A 106 -6.10 -6.64 0.91
CA SER A 106 -4.86 -5.86 0.92
C SER A 106 -5.07 -4.49 1.59
N GLY A 107 -6.13 -3.76 1.24
CA GLY A 107 -6.42 -2.45 1.83
C GLY A 107 -6.77 -2.51 3.33
N GLN A 108 -7.51 -3.55 3.74
CA GLN A 108 -7.87 -3.78 5.15
C GLN A 108 -6.64 -4.11 5.99
N ILE A 109 -5.77 -5.02 5.53
CA ILE A 109 -4.51 -5.37 6.19
C ILE A 109 -3.64 -4.13 6.36
N MET A 110 -3.46 -3.33 5.31
CA MET A 110 -2.65 -2.11 5.37
C MET A 110 -3.17 -1.12 6.41
N SER A 111 -4.49 -0.96 6.50
CA SER A 111 -5.13 -0.07 7.48
C SER A 111 -4.98 -0.59 8.92
N ALA A 112 -5.18 -1.89 9.14
CA ALA A 112 -5.04 -2.51 10.45
C ALA A 112 -3.58 -2.45 10.96
N VAL A 113 -2.61 -2.71 10.08
CA VAL A 113 -1.19 -2.62 10.42
C VAL A 113 -0.79 -1.18 10.74
N ALA A 114 -1.27 -0.19 9.99
CA ALA A 114 -1.02 1.21 10.31
C ALA A 114 -1.50 1.58 11.71
N LEU A 115 -2.75 1.21 12.04
CA LEU A 115 -3.36 1.48 13.35
C LEU A 115 -2.56 0.83 14.50
N LEU A 116 -2.23 -0.45 14.38
CA LEU A 116 -1.51 -1.18 15.43
C LEU A 116 -0.03 -0.79 15.51
N THR A 117 0.56 -0.27 14.43
CA THR A 117 1.94 0.25 14.48
C THR A 117 2.00 1.58 15.23
N SER A 118 0.98 2.45 15.07
CA SER A 118 0.90 3.72 15.79
C SER A 118 0.31 3.61 17.20
N ASN A 119 -0.34 2.49 17.53
CA ASN A 119 -0.90 2.18 18.84
C ASN A 119 -0.54 0.74 19.28
N PRO A 120 0.70 0.54 19.78
CA PRO A 120 1.27 -0.79 20.03
C PRO A 120 0.68 -1.57 21.22
#